data_AF-A0A940FUZ2-F1
#
_entry.id   AF-A0A940FUZ2-F1
#
_cell.length_a   1.000
_cell.length_b   1.000
_cell.length_c   1.000
_cell.angle_alpha   90.00
_cell.angle_beta   90.00
_cell.angle_gamma   90.00
#
_symmetry.space_group_name_H-M   'P 1'
#
loop_
_entity.id
_entity.type
_entity.pdbx_description
1 polymer ?
#
loop_
_entity_poly.entity_id
_entity_poly.type
_entity_poly.pdbx_seq_one_letter_code
_entity_poly.pdbx_strand_id
1 'polypeptide(L)'
;MSVFRKISNYWLCQLAGWGTVALSTVFFAFSYKQKITTDFILQLVFIVVSGIISTHLLRWVIRRNNWLLLPVEKVIFRLGIAVILTTVLFSLIVMGLNQLAGIDQNRRNLDFTTRLLGNILNTGIYIIPWVLFYYFYHYLLKSRKQELDTLKLEALVKELELKTIKAHINPHFIFNALNSIRALVDEDPARARNAVTHLSNILRSSMQAEKQETVPFERELNIVKDYLALEHM
;
A
#
# COMPACT_ATOMS: atom_id res chain seq x y z
N MET A 1 -32.90 9.42 -0.86
CA MET A 1 -33.23 8.09 -0.31
C MET A 1 -32.28 7.06 -0.93
N SER A 2 -31.08 6.88 -0.39
CA SER A 2 -30.10 5.89 -0.87
C SER A 2 -29.61 5.04 0.31
N VAL A 3 -30.46 4.10 0.73
CA VAL A 3 -30.27 3.29 1.94
C VAL A 3 -29.42 2.02 1.70
N PHE A 4 -28.89 1.83 0.49
CA PHE A 4 -27.96 0.72 0.24
C PHE A 4 -26.56 1.07 0.75
N ARG A 5 -26.29 0.75 2.03
CA ARG A 5 -24.93 0.57 2.54
C ARG A 5 -24.22 -0.39 1.59
N LYS A 6 -23.25 0.11 0.80
CA LYS A 6 -22.38 -0.74 0.00
C LYS A 6 -21.76 -1.79 0.92
N ILE A 7 -22.03 -3.06 0.62
CA ILE A 7 -21.42 -4.19 1.32
C ILE A 7 -19.90 -3.99 1.23
N SER A 8 -19.22 -4.04 2.38
CA SER A 8 -17.76 -3.92 2.41
C SER A 8 -17.14 -4.96 1.47
N ASN A 9 -16.14 -4.57 0.67
CA ASN A 9 -15.43 -5.49 -0.24
C ASN A 9 -15.00 -6.79 0.45
N TYR A 10 -14.71 -6.74 1.76
CA TYR A 10 -14.44 -7.92 2.57
C TYR A 10 -15.60 -8.94 2.58
N TRP A 11 -16.83 -8.50 2.85
CA TRP A 11 -17.99 -9.38 2.94
C TRP A 11 -18.35 -9.94 1.57
N LEU A 12 -18.17 -9.15 0.51
CA LEU A 12 -18.30 -9.63 -0.86
C LEU A 12 -17.29 -10.77 -1.14
N CYS A 13 -16.01 -10.57 -0.79
CA CYS A 13 -14.98 -11.61 -0.95
C CYS A 13 -15.22 -12.83 -0.06
N GLN A 14 -15.73 -12.66 1.17
CA GLN A 14 -16.08 -13.78 2.06
C GLN A 14 -17.19 -14.64 1.47
N LEU A 15 -18.29 -14.01 1.05
CA LEU A 15 -19.43 -14.71 0.44
C LEU A 15 -19.02 -15.37 -0.87
N ALA A 16 -18.22 -14.69 -1.71
CA ALA A 16 -17.68 -15.27 -2.93
C ALA A 16 -16.77 -16.47 -2.64
N GLY A 17 -15.85 -16.36 -1.68
CA GLY A 17 -14.90 -17.43 -1.35
C GLY A 17 -15.59 -18.68 -0.81
N TRP A 18 -16.42 -18.55 0.21
CA TRP A 18 -17.16 -19.69 0.76
C TRP A 18 -18.26 -20.19 -0.19
N GLY A 19 -18.82 -19.31 -1.02
CA GLY A 19 -19.71 -19.69 -2.12
C GLY A 19 -19.01 -20.58 -3.15
N THR A 20 -17.78 -20.24 -3.55
CA THR A 20 -16.96 -21.07 -4.44
C THR A 20 -16.65 -22.42 -3.79
N VAL A 21 -16.33 -22.45 -2.49
CA VAL A 21 -16.15 -23.72 -1.77
C VAL A 21 -17.43 -24.54 -1.83
N ALA A 22 -18.58 -23.96 -1.51
CA ALA A 22 -19.85 -24.68 -1.54
C ALA A 22 -20.20 -25.22 -2.93
N LEU A 23 -20.04 -24.40 -3.98
CA LEU A 23 -20.25 -24.81 -5.36
C LEU A 23 -19.29 -25.91 -5.79
N SER A 24 -18.01 -25.82 -5.39
CA SER A 24 -17.03 -26.86 -5.69
C SER A 24 -17.40 -28.19 -5.04
N THR A 25 -17.86 -28.19 -3.78
CA THR A 25 -18.28 -29.39 -3.07
C THR A 25 -19.50 -30.02 -3.74
N VAL A 26 -20.50 -29.22 -4.13
CA VAL A 26 -21.68 -29.70 -4.86
C VAL A 26 -21.30 -30.26 -6.23
N PHE A 27 -20.41 -29.58 -6.96
CA PHE A 27 -19.91 -30.04 -8.26
C PHE A 27 -19.21 -31.39 -8.14
N PHE A 28 -18.31 -31.57 -7.16
CA PHE A 28 -17.66 -32.86 -6.93
C PHE A 28 -18.65 -33.94 -6.51
N ALA A 29 -19.63 -33.63 -5.65
CA ALA A 29 -20.66 -34.60 -5.27
C ALA A 29 -21.44 -35.12 -6.50
N PHE A 30 -21.80 -34.22 -7.43
CA PHE A 30 -22.44 -34.58 -8.68
C PHE A 30 -21.52 -35.41 -9.60
N SER A 31 -20.26 -34.99 -9.73
CA SER A 31 -19.24 -35.67 -10.56
C SER A 31 -18.99 -37.11 -10.12
N TYR A 32 -18.96 -37.36 -8.80
CA TYR A 32 -18.82 -38.69 -8.22
C TYR A 32 -20.14 -39.46 -8.08
N LYS A 33 -21.24 -38.97 -8.66
CA LYS A 33 -22.59 -39.57 -8.59
C LYS A 33 -23.07 -39.83 -7.15
N GLN A 34 -22.66 -39.00 -6.20
CA GLN A 34 -23.17 -39.09 -4.84
C GLN A 34 -24.63 -38.65 -4.77
N LYS A 35 -25.43 -39.33 -3.96
CA LYS A 35 -26.81 -38.91 -3.68
C LYS A 35 -26.78 -37.66 -2.80
N ILE A 36 -27.46 -36.60 -3.22
CA ILE A 36 -27.67 -35.40 -2.41
C ILE A 36 -28.72 -35.73 -1.35
N THR A 37 -28.26 -36.09 -0.15
CA THR A 37 -29.11 -36.35 1.02
C THR A 37 -29.25 -35.10 1.88
N THR A 38 -30.21 -35.10 2.81
CA THR A 38 -30.36 -34.02 3.80
C THR A 38 -29.08 -33.84 4.63
N ASP A 39 -28.41 -34.93 4.97
CA ASP A 39 -27.14 -34.92 5.70
C ASP A 39 -26.02 -34.20 4.92
N PHE A 40 -25.95 -34.39 3.60
CA PHE A 40 -25.00 -33.68 2.75
C PHE A 40 -25.23 -32.17 2.77
N ILE A 41 -26.50 -31.74 2.66
CA ILE A 41 -26.85 -30.32 2.70
C ILE A 41 -26.52 -29.71 4.07
N LEU A 42 -26.83 -30.42 5.16
CA LEU A 42 -26.49 -29.97 6.52
C LEU A 42 -24.97 -29.86 6.72
N GLN A 43 -24.19 -30.84 6.27
CA GLN A 43 -22.72 -30.77 6.31
C GLN A 43 -22.19 -29.56 5.55
N LEU A 44 -22.72 -29.29 4.35
CA LEU A 44 -22.34 -28.14 3.54
C LEU A 44 -22.60 -26.82 4.27
N VAL A 45 -23.80 -26.68 4.85
CA VAL A 45 -24.17 -25.50 5.64
C VAL A 45 -23.25 -25.33 6.85
N PHE A 46 -22.96 -26.42 7.57
CA PHE A 46 -22.05 -26.37 8.71
C PHE A 46 -20.65 -25.92 8.30
N ILE A 47 -20.08 -26.46 7.22
CA ILE A 47 -18.76 -26.08 6.72
C ILE A 47 -18.73 -24.60 6.35
N VAL A 48 -19.71 -24.10 5.59
CA VAL A 48 -19.75 -22.70 5.14
C VAL A 48 -19.92 -21.75 6.32
N VAL A 49 -20.87 -22.00 7.21
CA VAL A 49 -21.16 -21.11 8.35
C VAL A 49 -19.99 -21.08 9.33
N SER A 50 -19.50 -22.25 9.74
CA SER A 50 -18.36 -22.30 10.67
C SER A 50 -17.06 -21.82 10.03
N GLY A 51 -16.92 -21.95 8.71
CA GLY A 51 -15.84 -21.36 7.93
C GLY A 51 -15.83 -19.84 7.94
N ILE A 52 -16.99 -19.21 7.69
CA ILE A 52 -17.15 -17.74 7.76
C ILE A 52 -16.82 -17.25 9.17
N ILE A 53 -17.33 -17.92 10.21
CA ILE A 53 -17.09 -17.56 11.62
C ILE A 53 -15.59 -17.66 11.94
N SER A 54 -14.96 -18.78 11.60
CA SER A 54 -13.54 -19.03 11.91
C SER A 54 -12.61 -18.06 11.20
N THR A 55 -12.84 -17.80 9.91
CA THR A 55 -12.03 -16.82 9.14
C THR A 55 -12.28 -15.38 9.59
N HIS A 56 -13.51 -15.04 10.01
CA HIS A 56 -13.80 -13.73 10.60
C HIS A 56 -13.10 -13.53 11.94
N LEU A 57 -13.10 -14.55 12.80
CA LEU A 57 -12.37 -14.54 14.07
C LEU A 57 -10.86 -14.38 13.83
N LEU A 58 -10.30 -15.11 12.87
CA LEU A 58 -8.90 -14.99 12.50
C LEU A 58 -8.56 -13.56 12.02
N ARG A 59 -9.40 -12.97 11.17
CA ARG A 59 -9.25 -11.56 10.78
C ARG A 59 -9.25 -10.63 11.98
N TRP A 60 -10.17 -10.84 12.91
CA TRP A 60 -10.26 -10.02 14.12
C TRP A 60 -8.96 -10.11 14.95
N VAL A 61 -8.38 -11.30 15.11
CA VAL A 61 -7.08 -11.50 15.77
C VAL A 61 -5.96 -10.75 15.02
N ILE A 62 -5.88 -10.91 13.69
CA ILE A 62 -4.87 -10.26 12.84
C ILE A 62 -4.94 -8.73 12.99
N ARG A 63 -6.15 -8.16 13.00
CA ARG A 63 -6.35 -6.71 13.12
C ARG A 63 -6.10 -6.21 14.54
N ARG A 64 -6.58 -6.92 15.57
CA ARG A 64 -6.39 -6.54 16.98
C ARG A 64 -4.91 -6.45 17.34
N ASN A 65 -4.09 -7.35 16.78
CA ASN A 65 -2.67 -7.41 17.07
C ASN A 65 -1.79 -6.68 16.04
N ASN A 66 -2.40 -5.93 15.10
CA ASN A 66 -1.72 -5.14 14.08
C ASN A 66 -0.67 -5.90 13.24
N TRP A 67 -0.90 -7.19 12.96
CA TRP A 67 0.10 -8.01 12.27
C TRP A 67 0.44 -7.53 10.86
N LEU A 68 -0.46 -6.79 10.20
CA LEU A 68 -0.23 -6.20 8.87
C LEU A 68 0.87 -5.11 8.85
N LEU A 69 1.21 -4.54 10.01
CA LEU A 69 2.24 -3.51 10.12
C LEU A 69 3.64 -4.10 10.32
N LEU A 70 3.72 -5.30 10.89
CA LEU A 70 4.98 -5.96 11.24
C LEU A 70 5.77 -6.40 9.99
N PRO A 71 7.10 -6.56 10.10
CA PRO A 71 7.91 -7.13 9.03
C PRO A 71 7.52 -8.59 8.78
N VAL A 72 7.62 -9.01 7.51
CA VAL A 72 7.12 -10.32 7.03
C VAL A 72 7.70 -11.49 7.84
N GLU A 73 8.98 -11.42 8.21
CA GLU A 73 9.69 -12.43 9.01
C GLU A 73 8.99 -12.73 10.35
N LYS A 74 8.57 -11.69 11.08
CA LYS A 74 7.90 -11.83 12.39
C LYS A 74 6.45 -12.29 12.23
N VAL A 75 5.85 -12.04 11.07
CA VAL A 75 4.44 -12.34 10.81
C VAL A 75 4.25 -13.79 10.38
N ILE A 76 5.17 -14.35 9.60
CA ILE A 76 5.07 -15.75 9.12
C ILE A 76 4.90 -16.72 10.29
N PHE A 77 5.71 -16.60 11.34
CA PHE A 77 5.61 -17.49 12.50
C PHE A 77 4.28 -17.33 13.25
N ARG A 78 3.83 -16.07 13.45
CA ARG A 78 2.56 -15.77 14.12
C ARG A 78 1.36 -16.25 13.31
N LEU A 79 1.40 -16.11 11.98
CA LEU A 79 0.38 -16.61 11.07
C LEU A 79 0.34 -18.13 11.08
N GLY A 80 1.49 -18.82 11.11
CA GLY A 80 1.55 -20.28 11.21
C GLY A 80 0.81 -20.80 12.44
N ILE A 81 1.09 -20.22 13.61
CA ILE A 81 0.40 -20.56 14.87
C ILE A 81 -1.10 -20.24 14.76
N ALA A 82 -1.46 -19.06 14.25
CA ALA A 82 -2.85 -18.65 14.12
C ALA A 82 -3.64 -19.56 13.17
N VAL A 83 -3.04 -20.00 12.06
CA VAL A 83 -3.63 -20.97 11.12
C VAL A 83 -3.89 -22.29 11.82
N ILE A 84 -2.91 -22.85 12.54
CA ILE A 84 -3.08 -24.10 13.27
C ILE A 84 -4.23 -23.99 14.28
N LEU A 85 -4.22 -22.93 15.11
CA LEU A 85 -5.28 -22.70 16.10
C LEU A 85 -6.66 -22.55 15.46
N THR A 86 -6.74 -21.82 14.34
CA THR A 86 -8.01 -21.60 13.63
C THR A 86 -8.52 -22.89 12.99
N THR A 87 -7.63 -23.70 12.41
CA THR A 87 -7.98 -24.99 11.80
C THR A 87 -8.44 -25.99 12.84
N VAL A 88 -7.79 -26.05 14.01
CA VAL A 88 -8.22 -26.88 15.14
C VAL A 88 -9.59 -26.44 15.64
N LEU A 89 -9.80 -25.14 15.85
CA LEU A 89 -11.09 -24.60 16.30
C LEU A 89 -12.21 -24.88 15.29
N PHE A 90 -11.96 -24.67 14.01
CA PHE A 90 -12.90 -24.95 12.92
C PHE A 90 -13.23 -26.45 12.86
N SER A 91 -12.23 -27.32 12.99
CA SER A 91 -12.42 -28.79 13.04
C SER A 91 -13.27 -29.24 14.21
N LEU A 92 -13.04 -28.67 15.39
CA LEU A 92 -13.82 -28.99 16.59
C LEU A 92 -15.29 -28.54 16.46
N ILE A 93 -15.53 -27.36 15.88
CA ILE A 93 -16.88 -26.86 15.63
C ILE A 93 -17.61 -27.79 14.65
N VAL A 94 -16.99 -28.11 13.51
CA VAL A 94 -17.60 -28.97 12.49
C VAL A 94 -17.86 -30.37 13.04
N MET A 95 -16.91 -30.95 13.78
CA MET A 95 -17.09 -32.26 14.39
C MET A 95 -18.22 -32.26 15.44
N GLY A 96 -18.30 -31.23 16.29
CA GLY A 96 -19.37 -31.08 17.27
C GLY A 96 -20.75 -30.96 16.62
N LEU A 97 -20.87 -30.13 15.57
CA LEU A 97 -22.12 -29.97 14.83
C LEU A 97 -22.56 -31.25 14.12
N ASN A 98 -21.63 -31.98 13.50
CA ASN A 98 -21.94 -33.27 12.87
C ASN A 98 -22.35 -34.35 13.88
N GLN A 99 -21.74 -34.35 15.08
CA GLN A 99 -22.13 -35.26 16.15
C GLN A 99 -23.53 -34.94 16.71
N LEU A 100 -23.85 -33.66 16.88
CA LEU A 100 -25.16 -33.19 17.34
C LEU A 100 -26.26 -33.47 16.31
N ALA A 101 -25.97 -33.32 15.03
CA ALA A 101 -26.90 -33.60 13.94
C ALA A 101 -27.08 -35.11 13.66
N GLY A 102 -26.34 -35.98 14.34
CA GLY A 102 -26.43 -37.43 14.16
C GLY A 102 -25.84 -37.96 12.84
N ILE A 103 -25.22 -37.10 12.04
CA ILE A 103 -24.70 -37.41 10.71
C ILE A 103 -23.50 -38.36 10.77
N ASP A 104 -22.74 -38.31 11.87
CA ASP A 104 -21.46 -39.01 12.00
C ASP A 104 -21.59 -40.48 12.48
N GLN A 105 -22.78 -41.10 12.36
CA GLN A 105 -23.05 -42.46 12.85
C GLN A 105 -22.06 -43.51 12.31
N ASN A 106 -21.66 -43.42 11.04
CA ASN A 106 -20.69 -44.34 10.42
C ASN A 106 -19.23 -44.12 10.85
N ARG A 107 -18.88 -42.94 11.38
CA ARG A 107 -17.50 -42.62 11.81
C ARG A 107 -17.29 -42.74 13.32
N ARG A 108 -18.33 -43.06 14.09
CA ARG A 108 -18.25 -43.26 15.55
C ARG A 108 -17.31 -44.39 15.97
N ASN A 109 -17.05 -45.36 15.09
CA ASN A 109 -16.14 -46.47 15.38
C ASN A 109 -14.65 -46.09 15.31
N LEU A 110 -14.31 -44.91 14.77
CA LEU A 110 -12.95 -44.39 14.79
C LEU A 110 -12.65 -43.71 16.13
N ASP A 111 -11.42 -43.86 16.61
CA ASP A 111 -10.94 -43.14 17.78
C ASP A 111 -11.03 -41.60 17.58
N PHE A 112 -11.23 -40.87 18.66
CA PHE A 112 -11.36 -39.41 18.62
C PHE A 112 -10.18 -38.75 17.90
N THR A 113 -8.96 -39.23 18.16
CA THR A 113 -7.73 -38.63 17.61
C THR A 113 -7.66 -38.75 16.09
N THR A 114 -8.02 -39.91 15.53
CA THR A 114 -8.02 -40.15 14.08
C THR A 114 -9.09 -39.32 13.37
N ARG A 115 -10.28 -39.18 13.97
CA ARG A 115 -11.31 -38.27 13.45
C ARG A 115 -10.88 -36.81 13.46
N LEU A 116 -10.25 -36.37 14.55
CA LEU A 116 -9.77 -35.00 14.69
C LEU A 116 -8.68 -34.68 13.66
N LEU A 117 -7.69 -35.56 13.50
CA LEU A 117 -6.62 -35.39 12.52
C LEU A 117 -7.15 -35.36 11.09
N GLY A 118 -8.07 -36.26 10.73
CA GLY A 118 -8.72 -36.25 9.41
C GLY A 118 -9.48 -34.95 9.14
N ASN A 119 -10.20 -34.44 10.13
CA ASN A 119 -10.93 -33.16 10.02
C ASN A 119 -9.98 -31.96 9.94
N ILE A 120 -8.85 -31.96 10.65
CA ILE A 120 -7.83 -30.90 10.57
C ILE A 120 -7.24 -30.84 9.16
N LEU A 121 -6.89 -31.99 8.58
CA LEU A 121 -6.36 -32.05 7.21
C LEU A 121 -7.40 -31.53 6.20
N ASN A 122 -8.66 -31.94 6.34
CA ASN A 122 -9.74 -31.50 5.45
C ASN A 122 -10.00 -30.00 5.59
N THR A 123 -10.20 -29.50 6.81
CA THR A 123 -10.50 -28.07 7.03
C THR A 123 -9.33 -27.15 6.71
N GLY A 124 -8.09 -27.61 6.89
CA GLY A 124 -6.88 -26.86 6.56
C GLY A 124 -6.80 -26.46 5.09
N ILE A 125 -7.35 -27.27 4.18
CA ILE A 125 -7.36 -26.99 2.73
C ILE A 125 -8.11 -25.70 2.39
N TYR A 126 -9.07 -25.29 3.22
CA TYR A 126 -9.87 -24.08 3.01
C TYR A 126 -9.25 -22.86 3.69
N ILE A 127 -8.69 -23.03 4.89
CA ILE A 127 -8.15 -21.92 5.69
C ILE A 127 -6.83 -21.41 5.11
N ILE A 128 -5.95 -22.30 4.64
CA ILE A 128 -4.62 -21.91 4.14
C ILE A 128 -4.73 -20.94 2.94
N PRO A 129 -5.47 -21.28 1.86
CA PRO A 129 -5.62 -20.37 0.72
C PRO A 129 -6.26 -19.04 1.11
N TRP A 130 -7.25 -19.06 2.02
CA TRP A 130 -7.90 -17.85 2.51
C TRP A 130 -6.90 -16.91 3.19
N VAL A 131 -6.04 -17.45 4.08
CA VAL A 131 -5.04 -16.66 4.80
C VAL A 131 -3.98 -16.11 3.85
N LEU A 132 -3.49 -16.93 2.92
CA LEU A 132 -2.53 -16.51 1.91
C LEU A 132 -3.10 -15.38 1.06
N PHE A 133 -4.32 -15.54 0.56
CA PHE A 133 -4.99 -14.53 -0.25
C PHE A 133 -5.22 -13.24 0.53
N TYR A 134 -5.71 -13.32 1.77
CA TYR A 134 -5.93 -12.18 2.64
C TYR A 134 -4.64 -11.38 2.89
N TYR A 135 -3.56 -12.08 3.23
CA TYR A 135 -2.28 -11.44 3.52
C TYR A 135 -1.63 -10.87 2.26
N PHE A 136 -1.64 -11.62 1.16
CA PHE A 136 -1.12 -11.18 -0.14
C PHE A 136 -1.81 -9.91 -0.63
N TYR A 137 -3.14 -9.86 -0.56
CA TYR A 137 -3.92 -8.68 -0.92
C TYR A 137 -3.51 -7.44 -0.12
N HIS A 138 -3.39 -7.57 1.21
CA HIS A 138 -2.99 -6.46 2.06
C HIS A 138 -1.52 -6.07 1.89
N TYR A 139 -0.64 -7.02 1.62
CA TYR A 139 0.76 -6.77 1.31
C TYR A 139 0.91 -5.95 0.02
N LEU A 140 0.20 -6.33 -1.05
CA LEU A 140 0.19 -5.58 -2.31
C LEU A 140 -0.32 -4.15 -2.13
N LEU A 141 -1.41 -3.97 -1.38
CA LEU A 141 -1.94 -2.63 -1.09
C LEU A 141 -0.94 -1.77 -0.31
N LYS A 142 -0.25 -2.36 0.69
CA LYS A 142 0.77 -1.66 1.46
C LYS A 142 1.95 -1.25 0.58
N SER A 143 2.45 -2.17 -0.26
CA SER A 143 3.57 -1.91 -1.18
C SER A 143 3.24 -0.78 -2.15
N ARG A 144 2.05 -0.82 -2.77
CA ARG A 144 1.60 0.25 -3.69
C ARG A 144 1.47 1.59 -2.99
N LYS A 145 0.97 1.60 -1.76
CA LYS A 145 0.86 2.84 -0.98
C LYS A 145 2.25 3.41 -0.67
N GLN A 146 3.20 2.56 -0.27
CA GLN A 146 4.57 2.98 0.00
C GLN A 146 5.24 3.57 -1.24
N GLU A 147 5.09 2.93 -2.41
CA GLU A 147 5.61 3.43 -3.69
C GLU A 147 5.00 4.79 -4.07
N LEU A 148 3.69 4.98 -3.88
CA LEU A 148 3.06 6.27 -4.11
C LEU A 148 3.54 7.35 -3.14
N ASP A 149 3.76 6.99 -1.87
CA ASP A 149 4.25 7.92 -0.87
C ASP A 149 5.72 8.31 -1.14
N THR A 150 6.55 7.38 -1.64
CA THR A 150 7.93 7.69 -2.07
C THR A 150 7.96 8.62 -3.29
N LEU A 151 7.13 8.36 -4.30
CA LEU A 151 7.03 9.22 -5.50
C LEU A 151 6.57 10.65 -5.14
N LYS A 152 5.65 10.79 -4.19
CA LYS A 152 5.22 12.11 -3.69
C LYS A 152 6.34 12.84 -2.96
N LEU A 153 7.13 12.12 -2.17
CA LEU A 153 8.26 12.71 -1.44
C LEU A 153 9.34 13.18 -2.41
N GLU A 154 9.67 12.39 -3.43
CA GLU A 154 10.60 12.78 -4.50
C GLU A 154 10.11 14.01 -5.27
N ALA A 155 8.81 14.07 -5.62
CA ALA A 155 8.22 15.23 -6.28
C ALA A 155 8.32 16.50 -5.40
N LEU A 156 8.05 16.37 -4.09
CA LEU A 156 8.16 17.47 -3.15
C LEU A 156 9.61 17.97 -3.02
N VAL A 157 10.59 17.06 -2.97
CA VAL A 157 12.02 17.43 -2.95
C VAL A 157 12.38 18.23 -4.20
N LYS A 158 12.00 17.77 -5.40
CA LYS A 158 12.25 18.51 -6.65
C LYS A 158 11.56 19.87 -6.68
N GLU A 159 10.35 19.99 -6.14
CA GLU A 159 9.66 21.26 -6.04
C GLU A 159 10.41 22.24 -5.13
N LEU A 160 10.95 21.75 -4.00
CA LEU A 160 11.75 22.56 -3.08
C LEU A 160 13.09 22.97 -3.70
N GLU A 161 13.77 22.08 -4.43
CA GLU A 161 14.97 22.41 -5.21
C GLU A 161 14.67 23.52 -6.24
N LEU A 162 13.61 23.36 -7.02
CA LEU A 162 13.18 24.39 -7.99
C LEU A 162 12.83 25.72 -7.33
N LYS A 163 12.17 25.69 -6.16
CA LYS A 163 11.85 26.91 -5.40
C LYS A 163 13.12 27.58 -4.88
N THR A 164 14.11 26.79 -4.48
CA THR A 164 15.41 27.27 -4.00
C THR A 164 16.22 27.91 -5.12
N ILE A 165 16.26 27.28 -6.29
CA ILE A 165 16.85 27.85 -7.51
C ILE A 165 16.16 29.17 -7.86
N LYS A 166 14.81 29.19 -7.86
CA LYS A 166 14.04 30.41 -8.12
C LYS A 166 14.28 31.51 -7.09
N ALA A 167 14.54 31.15 -5.82
CA ALA A 167 14.80 32.14 -4.77
C ALA A 167 16.20 32.77 -4.88
N HIS A 168 17.20 32.01 -5.34
CA HIS A 168 18.55 32.53 -5.61
C HIS A 168 18.59 33.56 -6.74
N ILE A 169 17.59 33.54 -7.62
CA ILE A 169 17.40 34.50 -8.69
C ILE A 169 16.33 35.49 -8.25
N ASN A 170 16.69 36.68 -7.76
CA ASN A 170 15.72 37.72 -7.45
C ASN A 170 15.03 38.21 -8.74
N PRO A 171 13.78 37.80 -9.04
CA PRO A 171 13.17 38.10 -10.34
C PRO A 171 12.92 39.58 -10.51
N HIS A 172 12.62 40.28 -9.41
CA HIS A 172 12.43 41.73 -9.39
C HIS A 172 13.72 42.47 -9.77
N PHE A 173 14.88 42.01 -9.29
CA PHE A 173 16.16 42.57 -9.71
C PHE A 173 16.39 42.42 -11.21
N ILE A 174 16.07 41.24 -11.79
CA ILE A 174 16.21 41.04 -13.24
C ILE A 174 15.28 41.99 -14.01
N PHE A 175 14.01 42.10 -13.61
CA PHE A 175 13.07 43.00 -14.28
C PHE A 175 13.53 44.46 -14.21
N ASN A 176 14.04 44.90 -13.06
CA ASN A 176 14.57 46.25 -12.89
C ASN A 176 15.80 46.47 -13.76
N ALA A 177 16.77 45.55 -13.74
CA ALA A 177 17.97 45.64 -14.56
C ALA A 177 17.63 45.69 -16.06
N LEU A 178 16.68 44.86 -16.52
CA LEU A 178 16.24 44.88 -17.92
C LEU A 178 15.56 46.19 -18.31
N ASN A 179 14.76 46.79 -17.42
CA ASN A 179 14.11 48.07 -17.66
C ASN A 179 15.13 49.22 -17.75
N SER A 180 16.12 49.25 -16.85
CA SER A 180 17.20 50.25 -16.89
C SER A 180 18.07 50.09 -18.13
N ILE A 181 18.41 48.86 -18.51
CA ILE A 181 19.13 48.57 -19.76
C ILE A 181 18.33 49.09 -20.96
N ARG A 182 17.01 48.84 -21.01
CA ARG A 182 16.16 49.32 -22.11
C ARG A 182 16.18 50.84 -22.24
N ALA A 183 16.14 51.59 -21.13
CA ALA A 183 16.26 53.05 -21.17
C ALA A 183 17.62 53.50 -21.70
N LEU A 184 18.70 52.81 -21.31
CA LEU A 184 20.06 53.09 -21.77
C LEU A 184 20.28 52.78 -23.25
N VAL A 185 19.51 51.89 -23.88
CA VAL A 185 19.70 51.55 -25.31
C VAL A 185 19.58 52.79 -26.20
N ASP A 186 18.66 53.70 -25.86
CA ASP A 186 18.42 54.91 -26.64
C ASP A 186 19.31 56.09 -26.19
N GLU A 187 19.67 56.17 -24.90
CA GLU A 187 20.49 57.27 -24.33
C GLU A 187 22.01 57.05 -24.47
N ASP A 188 22.50 55.85 -24.11
CA ASP A 188 23.91 55.47 -24.13
C ASP A 188 24.07 53.97 -24.47
N PRO A 189 24.15 53.65 -25.79
CA PRO A 189 24.27 52.27 -26.24
C PRO A 189 25.51 51.53 -25.70
N ALA A 190 26.58 52.26 -25.35
CA ALA A 190 27.79 51.67 -24.81
C ALA A 190 27.60 51.25 -23.34
N ARG A 191 26.98 52.10 -22.50
CA ARG A 191 26.57 51.71 -21.13
C ARG A 191 25.58 50.55 -21.15
N ALA A 192 24.61 50.55 -22.07
CA ALA A 192 23.65 49.45 -22.20
C ALA A 192 24.35 48.10 -22.46
N ARG A 193 25.37 48.07 -23.33
CA ARG A 193 26.16 46.85 -23.58
C ARG A 193 26.90 46.36 -22.33
N ASN A 194 27.54 47.26 -21.59
CA ASN A 194 28.24 46.90 -20.35
C ASN A 194 27.27 46.38 -19.28
N ALA A 195 26.10 47.00 -19.15
CA ALA A 195 25.05 46.56 -18.24
C ALA A 195 24.55 45.15 -18.52
N VAL A 196 24.38 44.78 -19.79
CA VAL A 196 24.06 43.40 -20.20
C VAL A 196 25.16 42.43 -19.75
N THR A 197 26.43 42.80 -19.87
CA THR A 197 27.55 41.97 -19.42
C THR A 197 27.53 41.76 -17.89
N HIS A 198 27.33 42.82 -17.10
CA HIS A 198 27.22 42.71 -15.64
C HIS A 198 26.04 41.82 -15.23
N LEU A 199 24.87 41.98 -15.87
CA LEU A 199 23.69 41.15 -15.59
C LEU A 199 23.96 39.68 -15.92
N SER A 200 24.64 39.41 -17.05
CA SER A 200 25.04 38.04 -17.44
C SER A 200 26.00 37.40 -16.43
N ASN A 201 26.97 38.16 -15.91
CA ASN A 201 27.92 37.68 -14.91
C ASN A 201 27.25 37.33 -13.57
N ILE A 202 26.31 38.15 -13.10
CA ILE A 202 25.53 37.91 -11.88
C ILE A 202 24.68 36.65 -12.03
N LEU A 203 23.93 36.53 -13.13
CA LEU A 203 23.08 35.36 -13.39
C LEU A 203 23.89 34.07 -13.50
N ARG A 204 25.01 34.11 -14.23
CA ARG A 204 25.94 32.98 -14.35
C ARG A 204 26.49 32.56 -12.98
N SER A 205 26.82 33.52 -12.12
CA SER A 205 27.38 33.23 -10.81
C SER A 205 26.34 32.68 -9.83
N SER A 206 25.13 33.24 -9.83
CA SER A 206 23.98 32.72 -9.05
C SER A 206 23.66 31.26 -9.39
N MET A 207 23.72 30.88 -10.68
CA MET A 207 23.52 29.49 -11.11
C MET A 207 24.71 28.55 -10.83
N GLN A 208 25.93 29.08 -10.65
CA GLN A 208 27.13 28.27 -10.37
C GLN A 208 27.38 28.08 -8.86
N ALA A 209 26.86 28.98 -8.01
CA ALA A 209 27.00 28.92 -6.56
C ALA A 209 26.43 27.63 -5.96
N GLU A 210 25.42 27.02 -6.59
CA GLU A 210 24.81 25.76 -6.12
C GLU A 210 25.70 24.52 -6.36
N LYS A 211 26.71 24.62 -7.25
CA LYS A 211 27.58 23.49 -7.63
C LYS A 211 28.92 23.43 -6.88
N GLN A 212 29.26 24.47 -6.10
CA GLN A 212 30.54 24.56 -5.41
C GLN A 212 30.31 24.81 -3.92
N GLU A 213 30.86 23.96 -3.04
CA GLU A 213 30.76 24.14 -1.58
C GLU A 213 31.47 25.40 -1.09
N THR A 214 32.45 25.91 -1.84
CA THR A 214 33.22 27.13 -1.51
C THR A 214 33.54 27.93 -2.76
N VAL A 215 33.50 29.26 -2.67
CA VAL A 215 33.82 30.20 -3.77
C VAL A 215 34.93 31.14 -3.31
N PRO A 216 35.93 31.48 -4.16
CA PRO A 216 36.96 32.45 -3.79
C PRO A 216 36.38 33.84 -3.47
N PHE A 217 36.86 34.48 -2.40
CA PHE A 217 36.39 35.81 -1.96
C PHE A 217 36.45 36.89 -3.06
N GLU A 218 37.50 36.87 -3.89
CA GLU A 218 37.62 37.80 -5.02
C GLU A 218 36.43 37.71 -5.99
N ARG A 219 35.92 36.50 -6.20
CA ARG A 219 34.77 36.26 -7.07
C ARG A 219 33.49 36.79 -6.46
N GLU A 220 33.28 36.63 -5.16
CA GLU A 220 32.16 37.24 -4.45
C GLU A 220 32.22 38.77 -4.53
N LEU A 221 33.39 39.36 -4.30
CA LEU A 221 33.59 40.81 -4.38
C LEU A 221 33.29 41.36 -5.78
N ASN A 222 33.70 40.65 -6.84
CA ASN A 222 33.41 41.06 -8.22
C ASN A 222 31.91 40.99 -8.53
N ILE A 223 31.18 40.01 -8.00
CA ILE A 223 29.72 39.92 -8.15
C ILE A 223 29.02 41.10 -7.45
N VAL A 224 29.48 41.47 -6.25
CA VAL A 224 28.93 42.64 -5.54
C VAL A 224 29.17 43.93 -6.32
N LYS A 225 30.34 44.09 -6.94
CA LYS A 225 30.62 45.24 -7.82
C LYS A 225 29.73 45.28 -9.05
N ASP A 226 29.53 44.14 -9.71
CA ASP A 226 28.61 44.02 -10.85
C ASP A 226 27.17 44.36 -10.43
N TYR A 227 26.75 43.95 -9.23
CA TYR A 227 25.42 44.25 -8.67
C TYR A 227 25.23 45.74 -8.40
N LEU A 228 26.20 46.37 -7.71
CA LEU A 228 26.16 47.81 -7.43
C LEU A 228 26.21 48.64 -8.71
N ALA A 229 26.99 48.22 -9.71
CA ALA A 229 27.03 48.89 -11.00
C ALA A 229 25.66 48.94 -11.68
N LEU A 230 24.84 47.89 -11.52
CA LEU A 230 23.48 47.79 -12.05
C LEU A 230 22.43 48.54 -11.22
N GLU A 231 22.57 48.58 -9.90
CA GLU A 231 21.63 49.30 -9.02
C GLU A 231 21.80 50.83 -9.09
N HIS A 232 23.01 51.30 -9.47
CA HIS A 232 23.33 52.72 -9.66
C HIS A 232 23.10 53.24 -11.10
N MET A 233 22.36 52.52 -11.95
CA MET A 233 22.10 52.92 -13.34
C MET A 233 20.97 53.93 -13.48
#